data_AF-A0A9Q0SKH6-F1
#
_entry.id   AF-A0A9Q0SKH6-F1
#
_cell.length_a   1.000
_cell.length_b   1.000
_cell.length_c   1.000
_cell.angle_alpha   90.00
_cell.angle_beta   90.00
_cell.angle_gamma   90.00
#
_symmetry.space_group_name_H-M   'P 1'
#
loop_
_entity.id
_entity.type
_entity.pdbx_description
1 polymer ?
#
loop_
_entity_poly.entity_id
_entity_poly.type
_entity_poly.pdbx_seq_one_letter_code
_entity_poly.pdbx_strand_id
1 'polypeptide(L)'
;MYGELYVQKYPRLKTKVVDGSSLAVAAVLNSIPKAATQVLHRGNISKVASAVVLNLCQRGIQVAVPSEDDYKKLKKSFGIRSDRNNLILSKSYSIKVRYTHNHGTGDLFL
;
A
#
# COMPACT_ATOMS: atom_id res chain seq x y z
N MET A 1 8.36 -15.11 -9.47
CA MET A 1 7.03 -15.40 -8.89
C MET A 1 6.52 -16.68 -9.54
N TYR A 2 6.08 -17.68 -8.78
CA TYR A 2 5.68 -18.99 -9.34
C TYR A 2 4.38 -18.94 -10.19
N GLY A 3 3.50 -17.96 -9.95
CA GLY A 3 2.26 -17.81 -10.72
C GLY A 3 2.47 -17.41 -12.19
N GLU A 4 3.56 -16.71 -12.51
CA GLU A 4 3.86 -16.24 -13.86
C GLU A 4 4.18 -17.40 -14.81
N LEU A 5 4.87 -18.44 -14.32
CA LEU A 5 5.12 -19.68 -15.05
C LEU A 5 3.82 -20.43 -15.38
N TYR A 6 2.83 -20.38 -14.50
CA TYR A 6 1.54 -21.04 -14.73
C TYR A 6 0.74 -20.32 -15.83
N VAL A 7 0.75 -18.98 -15.83
CA VAL A 7 0.13 -18.17 -16.88
C VAL A 7 0.84 -18.37 -18.24
N GLN A 8 2.17 -18.43 -18.24
CA GLN A 8 2.96 -18.72 -19.45
C GLN A 8 2.69 -20.12 -20.00
N LYS A 9 2.51 -21.12 -19.12
CA LYS A 9 2.25 -22.51 -19.52
C LYS A 9 0.88 -22.71 -20.15
N TYR A 10 -0.13 -21.91 -19.79
CA TYR A 10 -1.49 -22.03 -20.29
C TYR A 10 -2.03 -20.70 -20.86
N PRO A 11 -1.52 -20.26 -22.02
CA PRO A 11 -1.88 -18.96 -22.60
C PRO A 11 -3.32 -18.86 -23.11
N ARG A 12 -4.02 -20.01 -23.31
CA ARG A 12 -5.42 -20.08 -23.78
C ARG A 12 -6.45 -20.14 -22.64
N LEU A 13 -6.02 -19.94 -21.39
CA LEU A 13 -6.92 -19.99 -20.25
C LEU A 13 -7.91 -18.82 -20.31
N LYS A 14 -9.22 -19.13 -20.37
CA LYS A 14 -10.29 -18.11 -20.46
C LYS A 14 -10.43 -17.27 -19.18
N THR A 15 -9.84 -17.72 -18.08
CA THR A 15 -9.88 -17.08 -16.76
C THR A 15 -8.48 -16.66 -16.34
N LYS A 16 -8.33 -15.42 -15.87
CA LYS A 16 -7.05 -14.95 -15.32
C LYS A 16 -6.85 -15.52 -13.92
N VAL A 17 -5.79 -16.30 -13.73
CA VAL A 17 -5.40 -16.82 -12.42
C VAL A 17 -4.44 -15.84 -11.78
N VAL A 18 -4.71 -15.48 -10.52
CA VAL A 18 -3.87 -14.60 -9.71
C VAL A 18 -3.57 -15.28 -8.38
N ASP A 19 -2.41 -14.97 -7.80
CA ASP A 19 -2.11 -15.39 -6.42
C ASP A 19 -2.96 -14.59 -5.42
N GLY A 20 -3.30 -15.22 -4.29
CA GLY A 20 -4.14 -14.63 -3.24
C GLY A 20 -3.57 -13.32 -2.67
N SER A 21 -2.24 -13.23 -2.51
CA SER A 21 -1.61 -11.99 -2.04
C SER A 21 -1.76 -10.87 -3.07
N SER A 22 -1.62 -11.20 -4.37
CA SER A 22 -1.79 -10.24 -5.46
C SER A 22 -3.23 -9.74 -5.55
N LEU A 23 -4.20 -10.63 -5.34
CA LEU A 23 -5.61 -10.27 -5.27
C LEU A 23 -5.91 -9.35 -4.08
N ALA A 24 -5.37 -9.66 -2.89
CA ALA A 24 -5.52 -8.83 -1.70
C ALA A 24 -4.93 -7.42 -1.91
N VAL A 25 -3.74 -7.33 -2.50
CA VAL A 25 -3.12 -6.04 -2.87
C VAL A 25 -4.04 -5.26 -3.83
N ALA A 26 -4.54 -5.91 -4.89
CA ALA A 26 -5.40 -5.26 -5.87
C ALA A 26 -6.71 -4.74 -5.26
N ALA A 27 -7.33 -5.53 -4.38
CA ALA A 27 -8.57 -5.13 -3.69
C ALA A 27 -8.35 -3.88 -2.82
N VAL A 28 -7.27 -3.85 -2.04
CA VAL A 28 -6.91 -2.69 -1.20
C VAL A 28 -6.58 -1.46 -2.06
N LEU A 29 -5.84 -1.64 -3.14
CA LEU A 29 -5.49 -0.54 -4.04
C LEU A 29 -6.69 0.05 -4.79
N ASN A 30 -7.76 -0.73 -4.96
CA ASN A 30 -9.00 -0.29 -5.61
C ASN A 30 -9.99 0.34 -4.64
N SER A 31 -9.88 0.06 -3.34
CA SER A 31 -10.72 0.70 -2.32
C SER A 31 -10.25 2.11 -1.95
N ILE A 32 -8.99 2.46 -2.25
CA ILE A 32 -8.44 3.79 -2.00
C ILE A 32 -9.03 4.79 -3.01
N PRO A 33 -9.60 5.92 -2.55
CA PRO A 33 -10.14 6.94 -3.44
C PRO A 33 -9.08 7.48 -4.41
N LYS A 34 -9.44 7.67 -5.68
CA LYS A 34 -8.51 8.14 -6.72
C LYS A 34 -7.92 9.53 -6.45
N ALA A 35 -8.60 10.34 -5.64
CA ALA A 35 -8.14 11.67 -5.26
C ALA A 35 -7.16 11.66 -4.07
N ALA A 36 -6.87 10.50 -3.47
CA ALA A 36 -5.95 10.42 -2.34
C ALA A 36 -4.51 10.69 -2.78
N THR A 37 -3.91 11.73 -2.22
CA THR A 37 -2.51 12.12 -2.47
C THR A 37 -1.54 11.59 -1.42
N GLN A 38 -2.05 11.26 -0.23
CA GLN A 38 -1.28 10.70 0.87
C GLN A 38 -2.09 9.68 1.67
N VAL A 39 -1.44 8.62 2.15
CA VAL A 39 -2.02 7.63 3.06
C VAL A 39 -1.04 7.30 4.20
N LEU A 40 -1.57 6.85 5.33
CA LEU A 40 -0.77 6.38 6.46
C LEU A 40 -0.75 4.85 6.48
N HIS A 41 0.44 4.26 6.45
CA HIS A 41 0.60 2.83 6.70
C HIS A 41 0.68 2.57 8.21
N ARG A 42 -0.22 1.73 8.72
CA ARG A 42 -0.27 1.32 10.12
C ARG A 42 -0.40 -0.20 10.20
N GLY A 43 0.31 -0.81 11.15
CA GLY A 43 0.32 -2.26 11.38
C GLY A 43 1.68 -2.89 11.07
N ASN A 44 1.75 -4.22 11.10
CA ASN A 44 2.99 -4.96 10.88
C ASN A 44 3.36 -5.05 9.38
N ILE A 45 4.67 -5.04 9.10
CA ILE A 45 5.19 -5.14 7.73
C ILE A 45 5.15 -6.59 7.25
N SER A 46 4.03 -6.97 6.63
CA SER A 46 3.85 -8.25 5.95
C SER A 46 4.21 -8.18 4.46
N LYS A 47 4.34 -9.34 3.79
CA LYS A 47 4.55 -9.41 2.32
C LYS A 47 3.48 -8.62 1.55
N VAL A 48 2.22 -8.71 1.97
CA VAL A 48 1.10 -7.97 1.37
C VAL A 48 1.23 -6.48 1.67
N ALA A 49 1.53 -6.11 2.92
CA ALA A 49 1.70 -4.71 3.32
C ALA A 49 2.81 -4.01 2.51
N SER A 50 4.00 -4.63 2.42
CA SER A 50 5.10 -4.12 1.61
C SER A 50 4.71 -3.93 0.14
N ALA A 51 3.97 -4.89 -0.44
CA ALA A 51 3.51 -4.81 -1.82
C ALA A 51 2.48 -3.69 -2.03
N VAL A 52 1.56 -3.48 -1.08
CA VAL A 52 0.60 -2.36 -1.10
C VAL A 52 1.34 -1.04 -1.06
N VAL A 53 2.25 -0.84 -0.09
CA VAL A 53 3.00 0.41 0.06
C VAL A 53 3.84 0.70 -1.19
N LEU A 54 4.53 -0.31 -1.73
CA LEU A 54 5.31 -0.16 -2.96
C LEU A 54 4.44 0.30 -4.14
N ASN A 55 3.27 -0.32 -4.35
CA ASN A 55 2.37 0.04 -5.43
C ASN A 55 1.79 1.46 -5.26
N LEU A 56 1.51 1.87 -4.03
CA LEU A 56 1.07 3.24 -3.74
C LEU A 56 2.15 4.26 -4.06
N CYS A 57 3.39 4.01 -3.63
CA CYS A 57 4.53 4.84 -3.97
C CYS A 57 4.73 4.92 -5.49
N GLN A 58 4.59 3.81 -6.22
CA GLN A 58 4.68 3.79 -7.70
C GLN A 58 3.57 4.62 -8.37
N ARG A 59 2.36 4.63 -7.81
CA ARG A 59 1.22 5.46 -8.25
C ARG A 59 1.40 6.96 -7.95
N GLY A 60 2.48 7.37 -7.29
CA GLY A 60 2.70 8.77 -6.92
C GLY A 60 2.06 9.19 -5.60
N ILE A 61 1.44 8.25 -4.88
CA ILE A 61 0.80 8.51 -3.59
C ILE A 61 1.86 8.49 -2.51
N GLN A 62 1.87 9.50 -1.64
CA GLN A 62 2.78 9.55 -0.51
C GLN A 62 2.31 8.58 0.58
N VAL A 63 3.20 7.72 1.05
CA VAL A 63 2.90 6.81 2.15
C VAL A 63 3.70 7.22 3.38
N ALA A 64 2.98 7.68 4.40
CA ALA A 64 3.55 7.98 5.71
C ALA A 64 3.68 6.70 6.53
N VAL A 65 4.81 6.54 7.22
CA VAL A 65 5.06 5.44 8.17
C VAL A 65 5.42 6.06 9.53
N PRO A 66 4.76 5.67 10.63
CA PRO A 66 5.01 6.26 11.94
C PRO A 66 6.26 5.73 12.66
N SER A 67 6.67 4.49 12.35
CA SER A 67 7.82 3.82 12.97
C SER A 67 9.05 3.92 12.09
N GLU A 68 10.17 4.37 12.66
CA GLU A 68 11.44 4.46 11.94
C GLU A 68 11.97 3.07 11.54
N ASP A 69 11.77 2.07 12.40
CA ASP A 69 12.16 0.70 12.11
C ASP A 69 11.35 0.12 10.95
N ASP A 70 10.04 0.38 10.92
CA ASP A 70 9.17 -0.06 9.84
C ASP A 70 9.45 0.68 8.54
N TYR A 71 9.78 1.97 8.63
CA TYR A 71 10.27 2.76 7.50
C TYR A 71 11.55 2.12 6.90
N LYS A 72 12.54 1.80 7.73
CA LYS A 72 13.79 1.15 7.30
C LYS A 72 13.53 -0.23 6.68
N LYS A 73 12.66 -1.05 7.30
CA LYS A 73 12.27 -2.37 6.77
C LYS A 73 11.58 -2.26 5.41
N LEU A 74 10.62 -1.34 5.27
CA LEU A 74 9.93 -1.09 4.00
C LEU A 74 10.89 -0.62 2.92
N LYS A 75 11.75 0.36 3.25
CA LYS A 75 12.77 0.86 2.32
C LYS A 75 13.71 -0.24 1.85
N LYS A 76 14.13 -1.14 2.76
CA LYS A 76 14.92 -2.32 2.40
C LYS A 76 14.15 -3.29 1.48
N SER A 77 12.85 -3.48 1.72
CA SER A 77 12.01 -4.38 0.92
C SER A 77 11.78 -3.93 -0.52
N PHE A 78 11.91 -2.63 -0.81
CA PHE A 78 11.72 -2.08 -2.16
C PHE A 78 12.93 -2.29 -3.08
N GLY A 79 14.09 -2.59 -2.51
CA GLY A 79 15.35 -2.76 -3.26
C GLY A 79 15.80 -1.50 -4.01
N ILE A 80 16.69 -1.68 -4.99
CA ILE A 80 17.29 -0.60 -5.82
C ILE A 80 16.25 0.08 -6.74
N ARG A 81 15.05 -0.50 -6.89
CA ARG A 81 14.03 -0.10 -7.89
C ARG A 81 13.08 1.04 -7.47
N SER A 82 13.23 1.61 -6.28
CA SER A 82 12.41 2.77 -5.86
C SER A 82 13.21 4.06 -5.98
N ASP A 83 13.24 4.65 -7.18
CA ASP A 83 13.71 6.04 -7.38
C ASP A 83 12.67 7.08 -6.90
N ARG A 84 11.44 6.62 -6.60
CA ARG A 84 10.33 7.47 -6.17
C ARG A 84 10.31 7.56 -4.64
N ASN A 85 10.82 8.67 -4.11
CA ASN A 85 10.87 9.04 -2.68
C ASN A 85 9.48 9.29 -2.04
N ASN A 86 8.45 8.54 -2.42
CA ASN A 86 7.08 8.74 -1.93
C ASN A 86 6.83 8.08 -0.56
N LEU A 87 7.79 7.32 -0.03
CA LEU A 87 7.76 6.82 1.35
C LEU A 87 8.33 7.88 2.28
N ILE A 88 7.52 8.38 3.21
CA ILE A 88 7.90 9.42 4.16
C ILE A 88 7.82 8.91 5.61
N LEU A 89 8.77 9.31 6.45
CA LEU A 89 8.70 9.08 7.89
C LEU A 89 7.79 10.15 8.49
N SER A 90 6.73 9.74 9.17
CA SER A 90 5.81 10.67 9.83
C SER A 90 6.49 11.26 11.07
N LYS A 91 6.86 12.55 11.02
CA LYS A 91 7.60 13.21 12.11
C LYS A 91 6.72 13.75 13.24
N SER A 92 5.41 13.65 13.17
CA SER A 92 4.53 14.11 14.25
C SER A 92 3.23 13.32 14.28
N TYR A 93 2.81 12.97 15.49
CA TYR A 93 1.58 12.27 15.83
C TYR A 93 0.40 13.24 15.67
N SER A 94 0.10 13.67 14.45
CA SER A 94 -1.14 14.39 14.13
C SER A 94 -1.86 13.61 13.03
N ILE A 95 -2.34 12.43 13.41
CA ILE A 95 -3.14 11.61 12.51
C ILE A 95 -4.52 12.26 12.40
N LYS A 96 -4.77 13.00 11.32
CA LYS A 96 -6.12 13.46 10.99
C LYS A 96 -6.94 12.28 10.46
N VAL A 97 -7.50 11.47 11.36
CA VAL A 97 -8.43 10.40 10.98
C VAL A 97 -9.76 11.06 10.61
N ARG A 98 -10.05 11.17 9.31
CA ARG A 98 -11.40 11.54 8.88
C ARG A 98 -12.30 10.31 9.01
N TYR A 99 -13.13 10.28 10.05
CA TYR A 99 -14.26 9.38 10.11
C TYR A 99 -15.38 9.98 9.26
N THR A 100 -15.78 9.31 8.18
CA THR A 100 -17.03 9.62 7.50
C THR A 100 -18.18 9.01 8.29
N HIS A 101 -18.61 9.68 9.35
CA HIS A 101 -19.88 9.38 10.00
C HIS A 101 -21.00 10.05 9.20
N ASN A 102 -22.08 9.33 8.89
CA ASN A 102 -23.18 9.80 8.04
C ASN A 102 -24.07 10.89 8.69
N HIS A 103 -23.56 11.55 9.74
CA HIS A 103 -24.12 12.75 10.35
C HIS A 103 -23.03 13.34 11.26
N GLY A 104 -22.41 14.45 10.85
CA GLY A 104 -21.47 15.25 11.67
C GLY A 104 -19.99 14.97 11.46
N THR A 105 -19.27 15.96 10.89
CA THR A 105 -17.81 15.98 10.78
C THR A 105 -17.20 16.35 12.14
N GLY A 106 -16.66 15.37 12.86
CA GLY A 106 -15.88 15.60 14.09
C GLY A 106 -14.42 15.25 13.86
N ASP A 107 -13.51 16.21 14.12
CA ASP A 107 -12.07 15.97 14.14
C ASP A 107 -11.67 15.48 15.55
N LEU A 108 -11.15 14.24 15.66
CA LEU A 108 -10.53 13.74 16.90
C LEU A 108 -9.00 13.82 16.72
N PHE A 109 -8.36 14.64 17.54
CA PHE A 109 -6.90 14.68 17.67
C PHE A 109 -6.48 13.59 18.68
N LEU A 110 -5.66 12.64 18.24
CA LEU A 110 -4.91 11.73 19.10
C LEU A 110 -3.53 12.32 19.39
#